data_AF-A0A015TQP6-F1
#
_entry.id   AF-A0A015TQP6-F1
#
_cell.length_a   1.000
_cell.length_b   1.000
_cell.length_c   1.000
_cell.angle_alpha   90.00
_cell.angle_beta   90.00
_cell.angle_gamma   90.00
#
_symmetry.space_group_name_H-M   'P 1'
#
loop_
_entity.id
_entity.type
_entity.pdbx_description
1 polymer ?
#
loop_
_entity_poly.entity_id
_entity_poly.type
_entity_poly.pdbx_seq_one_letter_code
_entity_poly.pdbx_strand_id
1 'polypeptide(L)'
;MAILAKLHVYAASPLFNGGYPEAIALKDNQGKQLFPAKDDTKWKTALDALQRFIDYSKGRYSLYQVMKNGEIDPAESLYQLFQVSVNNSEAVWQSSKNSWGGVNGEGRERRCTPRAIFSGFSCVGVLQEAIDDFLMSDGKSIEESGLYKEEGIGEDGIPNMYKNREPRFYQDITYSGKVWQKTDKKIYFYKGMPDDNSKADMSYSGYLLYKGMNRDLLNQGNNPKSKYRAGMLFRLADFYLLYAEALNHVNPGDARIIQYVDSVRYRAGIPLLKDIKPEIIGNRELQEKAIRHERRIELFAEGQRYFDVRRWMCAEEEGYKQGGPVHGMDMNATDLEGFMKRTAFETRIFEKRMYLYPIPLAEIQKSKKLVQNPGW
;
A
#
# COMPACT_ATOMS: atom_id res chain seq x y z
N MET A 1 -2.31 -15.58 -17.62
CA MET A 1 -3.03 -16.11 -16.43
C MET A 1 -3.22 -15.03 -15.35
N ALA A 2 -2.15 -14.48 -14.77
CA ALA A 2 -2.23 -13.45 -13.73
C ALA A 2 -3.16 -12.26 -14.08
N ILE A 3 -3.02 -11.67 -15.28
CA ILE A 3 -3.89 -10.57 -15.75
C ILE A 3 -5.37 -10.97 -15.71
N LEU A 4 -5.71 -12.15 -16.25
CA LEU A 4 -7.08 -12.65 -16.29
C LEU A 4 -7.64 -12.90 -14.88
N ALA A 5 -6.83 -13.47 -13.99
CA ALA A 5 -7.24 -13.69 -12.60
C ALA A 5 -7.60 -12.37 -11.91
N LYS A 6 -6.74 -11.35 -12.02
CA LYS A 6 -6.99 -10.02 -11.44
C LYS A 6 -8.19 -9.32 -12.09
N LEU A 7 -8.34 -9.44 -13.41
CA LEU A 7 -9.49 -8.91 -14.15
C LEU A 7 -10.81 -9.48 -13.61
N HIS A 8 -10.89 -10.79 -13.41
CA HIS A 8 -12.11 -11.42 -12.89
C HIS A 8 -12.42 -11.01 -11.46
N VAL A 9 -11.43 -10.78 -10.60
CA VAL A 9 -11.67 -10.21 -9.26
C VAL A 9 -12.29 -8.82 -9.36
N TYR A 10 -11.77 -7.96 -10.24
CA TYR A 10 -12.33 -6.62 -10.44
C TYR A 10 -13.76 -6.71 -10.98
N ALA A 11 -14.03 -7.60 -11.94
CA ALA A 11 -15.36 -7.82 -12.49
C ALA A 11 -16.36 -8.37 -11.45
N ALA A 12 -15.89 -9.15 -10.46
CA ALA A 12 -16.70 -9.68 -9.36
C ALA A 12 -16.90 -8.68 -8.21
N SER A 13 -16.02 -7.68 -8.09
CA SER A 13 -16.04 -6.68 -7.03
C SER A 13 -17.24 -5.73 -7.15
N PRO A 14 -17.75 -5.17 -6.03
CA PRO A 14 -18.95 -4.33 -5.98
C PRO A 14 -19.07 -3.30 -7.11
N LEU A 15 -18.03 -2.52 -7.42
CA LEU A 15 -18.08 -1.48 -8.45
C LEU A 15 -18.56 -1.98 -9.82
N PHE A 16 -18.14 -3.18 -10.22
CA PHE A 16 -18.49 -3.79 -11.52
C PHE A 16 -19.44 -4.99 -11.38
N ASN A 17 -20.06 -5.15 -10.20
CA ASN A 17 -20.96 -6.25 -9.89
C ASN A 17 -22.19 -5.81 -9.08
N GLY A 18 -22.80 -4.69 -9.49
CA GLY A 18 -24.08 -4.25 -8.95
C GLY A 18 -24.00 -3.35 -7.69
N GLY A 19 -22.81 -2.94 -7.27
CA GLY A 19 -22.60 -2.07 -6.11
C GLY A 19 -22.67 -0.57 -6.38
N TYR A 20 -22.73 -0.14 -7.65
CA TYR A 20 -22.81 1.28 -8.03
C TYR A 20 -24.13 1.59 -8.77
N PRO A 21 -25.21 1.97 -8.04
CA PRO A 21 -26.56 2.13 -8.62
C PRO A 21 -26.63 3.08 -9.82
N GLU A 22 -25.90 4.19 -9.77
CA GLU A 22 -25.86 5.18 -10.83
C GLU A 22 -25.23 4.62 -12.12
N ALA A 23 -24.23 3.74 -11.99
CA ALA A 23 -23.66 3.04 -13.13
C ALA A 23 -24.62 1.97 -13.69
N ILE A 24 -25.33 1.23 -12.83
CA ILE A 24 -26.32 0.23 -13.24
C ILE A 24 -27.47 0.88 -14.02
N ALA A 25 -27.89 2.08 -13.62
CA ALA A 25 -28.94 2.85 -14.27
C ALA A 25 -28.51 3.45 -15.63
N LEU A 26 -27.21 3.53 -15.89
CA LEU A 26 -26.67 4.12 -17.12
C LEU A 26 -26.99 3.24 -18.34
N LYS A 27 -27.60 3.87 -19.34
CA LYS A 27 -27.91 3.27 -20.64
C LYS A 27 -27.24 4.07 -21.75
N ASP A 28 -26.90 3.40 -22.84
CA ASP A 28 -26.52 4.09 -24.06
C ASP A 28 -27.74 4.75 -24.75
N ASN A 29 -27.48 5.44 -25.85
CA ASN A 29 -28.51 6.14 -26.63
C ASN A 29 -29.49 5.18 -27.36
N GLN A 30 -29.29 3.87 -27.25
CA GLN A 30 -30.21 2.83 -27.74
C GLN A 30 -30.95 2.12 -26.59
N GLY A 31 -30.78 2.58 -25.35
CA GLY A 31 -31.38 1.99 -24.17
C GLY A 31 -30.68 0.73 -23.66
N LYS A 32 -29.52 0.36 -24.22
CA LYS A 32 -28.74 -0.79 -23.75
C LYS A 32 -28.06 -0.43 -22.44
N GLN A 33 -28.23 -1.30 -21.45
CA GLN A 33 -27.52 -1.20 -20.16
C GLN A 33 -26.02 -1.41 -20.36
N LEU A 34 -25.20 -0.54 -19.78
CA LEU A 34 -23.75 -0.56 -19.96
C LEU A 34 -22.99 -1.26 -18.82
N PHE A 35 -23.52 -1.19 -17.60
CA PHE A 35 -22.94 -1.85 -16.43
C PHE A 35 -23.80 -3.04 -16.00
N PRO A 36 -23.19 -4.19 -15.68
CA PRO A 36 -23.95 -5.38 -15.32
C PRO A 36 -24.61 -5.22 -13.94
N ALA A 37 -25.79 -5.83 -13.80
CA ALA A 37 -26.37 -6.10 -12.49
C ALA A 37 -25.48 -7.07 -11.69
N LYS A 38 -25.82 -7.26 -10.40
CA LYS A 38 -25.15 -8.21 -9.53
C LYS A 38 -25.28 -9.64 -10.07
N ASP A 39 -24.15 -10.34 -10.10
CA ASP A 39 -24.04 -11.75 -10.47
C ASP A 39 -23.07 -12.46 -9.52
N ASP A 40 -23.61 -13.35 -8.68
CA ASP A 40 -22.84 -14.10 -7.67
C ASP A 40 -21.89 -15.13 -8.30
N THR A 41 -22.11 -15.54 -9.56
CA THR A 41 -21.25 -16.50 -10.26
C THR A 41 -19.89 -15.91 -10.65
N LYS A 42 -19.76 -14.57 -10.67
CA LYS A 42 -18.50 -13.90 -10.97
C LYS A 42 -17.41 -14.19 -9.94
N TRP A 43 -17.77 -14.34 -8.66
CA TRP A 43 -16.79 -14.71 -7.63
C TRP A 43 -16.26 -16.13 -7.83
N LYS A 44 -17.11 -17.05 -8.27
CA LYS A 44 -16.67 -18.40 -8.66
C LYS A 44 -15.73 -18.35 -9.88
N THR A 45 -16.08 -17.54 -10.89
CA THR A 45 -15.21 -17.33 -12.07
C THR A 45 -13.84 -16.74 -11.68
N ALA A 46 -13.82 -15.76 -10.77
CA ALA A 46 -12.60 -15.17 -10.24
C ALA A 46 -11.77 -16.20 -9.46
N LEU A 47 -12.42 -16.97 -8.58
CA LEU A 47 -11.78 -18.03 -7.82
C LEU A 47 -11.13 -19.08 -8.74
N ASP A 48 -11.82 -19.53 -9.79
CA ASP A 48 -11.29 -20.52 -10.72
C ASP A 48 -10.14 -19.97 -11.58
N ALA A 49 -10.18 -18.69 -11.95
CA ALA A 49 -9.07 -18.02 -12.62
C ALA A 49 -7.84 -17.85 -11.71
N LEU A 50 -8.05 -17.50 -10.44
CA LEU A 50 -6.99 -17.40 -9.44
C LEU A 50 -6.41 -18.77 -9.11
N GLN A 51 -7.24 -19.81 -8.91
CA GLN A 51 -6.80 -21.19 -8.67
C GLN A 51 -5.85 -21.66 -9.77
N ARG A 52 -6.22 -21.48 -11.05
CA ARG A 52 -5.35 -21.80 -12.18
C ARG A 52 -4.00 -21.08 -12.11
N PHE A 53 -3.99 -19.81 -11.71
CA PHE A 53 -2.75 -19.07 -11.54
C PHE A 53 -1.91 -19.57 -10.34
N ILE A 54 -2.55 -19.86 -9.21
CA ILE A 54 -1.90 -20.41 -8.01
C ILE A 54 -1.31 -21.80 -8.30
N ASP A 55 -2.00 -22.65 -9.05
CA ASP A 55 -1.46 -23.95 -9.45
C ASP A 55 -0.30 -23.80 -10.43
N TYR A 56 -0.40 -22.85 -11.37
CA TYR A 56 0.72 -22.53 -12.25
C TYR A 56 1.94 -21.98 -11.48
N SER A 57 1.73 -21.23 -10.40
CA SER A 57 2.82 -20.60 -9.66
C SER A 57 3.65 -21.60 -8.84
N LYS A 58 3.10 -22.77 -8.50
CA LYS A 58 3.80 -23.84 -7.79
C LYS A 58 5.08 -24.24 -8.53
N GLY A 59 6.22 -24.19 -7.83
CA GLY A 59 7.55 -24.49 -8.36
C GLY A 59 8.12 -23.43 -9.31
N ARG A 60 7.41 -22.32 -9.55
CA ARG A 60 7.86 -21.22 -10.44
C ARG A 60 8.07 -19.91 -9.70
N TYR A 61 7.19 -19.62 -8.74
CA TYR A 61 7.27 -18.44 -7.90
C TYR A 61 7.19 -18.84 -6.43
N SER A 62 7.80 -18.04 -5.57
CA SER A 62 7.69 -18.12 -4.12
C SER A 62 7.74 -16.72 -3.53
N LEU A 63 7.18 -16.53 -2.34
CA LEU A 63 7.39 -15.27 -1.62
C LEU A 63 8.89 -15.06 -1.43
N TYR A 64 9.35 -13.84 -1.69
CA TYR A 64 10.77 -13.52 -1.62
C TYR A 64 11.22 -13.61 -0.16
N GLN A 65 12.21 -14.47 0.09
CA GLN A 65 12.75 -14.76 1.40
C GLN A 65 14.27 -14.76 1.33
N VAL A 66 14.88 -14.14 2.33
CA VAL A 66 16.32 -14.20 2.60
C VAL A 66 16.50 -15.01 3.86
N MET A 67 17.33 -16.05 3.77
CA MET A 67 17.65 -16.91 4.91
C MET A 67 18.99 -16.49 5.51
N LYS A 68 19.06 -16.38 6.84
CA LYS A 68 20.27 -16.08 7.60
C LYS A 68 20.36 -17.07 8.76
N ASN A 69 21.45 -17.81 8.83
CA ASN A 69 21.68 -18.84 9.87
C ASN A 69 20.55 -19.88 9.99
N GLY A 70 19.89 -20.24 8.88
CA GLY A 70 18.80 -21.22 8.86
C GLY A 70 17.41 -20.67 9.16
N GLU A 71 17.30 -19.39 9.53
CA GLU A 71 16.02 -18.71 9.77
C GLU A 71 15.76 -17.63 8.73
N ILE A 72 14.49 -17.25 8.55
CA ILE A 72 14.14 -16.11 7.69
C ILE A 72 14.67 -14.82 8.33
N ASP A 73 15.22 -13.92 7.51
CA ASP A 73 15.49 -12.52 7.88
C ASP A 73 14.38 -11.67 7.26
N PRO A 74 13.34 -11.28 8.03
CA PRO A 74 12.20 -10.54 7.47
C PRO A 74 12.61 -9.17 6.94
N ALA A 75 13.52 -8.49 7.65
CA ALA A 75 13.96 -7.15 7.26
C ALA A 75 14.71 -7.19 5.92
N GLU A 76 15.58 -8.18 5.73
CA GLU A 76 16.31 -8.33 4.47
C GLU A 76 15.42 -8.86 3.35
N SER A 77 14.48 -9.78 3.67
CA SER A 77 13.47 -10.27 2.72
C SER A 77 12.63 -9.13 2.12
N LEU A 78 12.15 -8.22 2.98
CA LEU A 78 11.34 -7.07 2.58
C LEU A 78 12.16 -6.04 1.78
N TYR A 79 13.41 -5.79 2.18
CA TYR A 79 14.28 -4.86 1.48
C TYR A 79 14.67 -5.36 0.08
N GLN A 80 15.21 -6.58 0.01
CA GLN A 80 15.75 -7.17 -1.22
C GLN A 80 14.69 -7.48 -2.26
N LEU A 81 13.43 -7.71 -1.86
CA LEU A 81 12.28 -7.85 -2.76
C LEU A 81 12.22 -6.73 -3.82
N PHE A 82 12.61 -5.49 -3.46
CA PHE A 82 12.62 -4.34 -4.36
C PHE A 82 14.01 -3.98 -4.90
N GLN A 83 15.06 -4.72 -4.53
CA GLN A 83 16.42 -4.52 -5.04
C GLN A 83 16.80 -5.54 -6.12
N VAL A 84 16.24 -6.74 -6.07
CA VAL A 84 16.53 -7.83 -7.01
C VAL A 84 15.62 -7.75 -8.23
N SER A 85 16.24 -7.57 -9.40
CA SER A 85 15.54 -7.40 -10.69
C SER A 85 15.62 -8.61 -11.60
N VAL A 86 16.58 -9.49 -11.37
CA VAL A 86 16.79 -10.73 -12.14
C VAL A 86 16.61 -11.89 -11.18
N ASN A 87 15.88 -12.93 -11.59
CA ASN A 87 15.59 -14.11 -10.77
C ASN A 87 14.93 -13.77 -9.42
N ASN A 88 14.15 -12.69 -9.35
CA ASN A 88 13.31 -12.41 -8.20
C ASN A 88 12.19 -13.45 -8.14
N SER A 89 12.21 -14.31 -7.12
CA SER A 89 11.30 -15.45 -7.02
C SER A 89 9.82 -15.06 -6.87
N GLU A 90 9.53 -13.83 -6.44
CA GLU A 90 8.16 -13.36 -6.23
C GLU A 90 7.61 -12.57 -7.42
N ALA A 91 8.49 -12.10 -8.30
CA ALA A 91 8.14 -11.27 -9.43
C ALA A 91 7.38 -12.06 -10.51
N VAL A 92 6.09 -11.76 -10.67
CA VAL A 92 5.24 -12.36 -11.70
C VAL A 92 5.30 -11.55 -13.00
N TRP A 93 5.36 -10.22 -12.87
CA TRP A 93 5.56 -9.32 -14.00
C TRP A 93 6.27 -8.05 -13.55
N GLN A 94 7.34 -7.71 -14.26
CA GLN A 94 8.14 -6.52 -14.05
C GLN A 94 8.25 -5.66 -15.32
N SER A 95 8.49 -4.37 -15.12
CA SER A 95 8.80 -3.41 -16.17
C SER A 95 10.22 -2.87 -16.01
N SER A 96 11.00 -2.89 -17.10
CA SER A 96 12.28 -2.20 -17.18
C SER A 96 12.12 -0.68 -17.27
N LYS A 97 10.96 -0.21 -17.73
CA LYS A 97 10.59 1.21 -17.73
C LYS A 97 9.99 1.57 -16.38
N ASN A 98 10.72 2.32 -15.58
CA ASN A 98 10.30 2.81 -14.27
C ASN A 98 10.96 4.15 -13.95
N SER A 99 10.53 4.76 -12.84
CA SER A 99 11.00 6.07 -12.39
C SER A 99 11.70 6.01 -11.04
N TRP A 100 12.39 4.90 -10.71
CA TRP A 100 13.24 4.87 -9.51
C TRP A 100 14.24 6.02 -9.53
N GLY A 101 14.97 6.16 -10.65
CA GLY A 101 15.95 7.22 -10.88
C GLY A 101 17.14 7.18 -9.93
N GLY A 102 17.92 8.26 -9.89
CA GLY A 102 19.05 8.43 -8.97
C GLY A 102 18.80 9.52 -7.94
N VAL A 103 19.60 9.52 -6.87
CA VAL A 103 19.58 10.56 -5.81
C VAL A 103 20.11 11.92 -6.27
N ASN A 104 20.68 11.99 -7.48
CA ASN A 104 21.11 13.22 -8.16
C ASN A 104 20.22 13.61 -9.35
N GLY A 105 19.11 12.90 -9.58
CA GLY A 105 18.15 13.17 -10.66
C GLY A 105 16.74 13.48 -10.14
N GLU A 106 15.73 13.40 -11.00
CA GLU A 106 14.34 13.78 -10.67
C GLU A 106 13.42 12.58 -10.38
N GLY A 107 14.01 11.40 -10.16
CA GLY A 107 13.28 10.15 -9.91
C GLY A 107 12.81 10.01 -8.47
N ARG A 108 12.14 8.87 -8.20
CA ARG A 108 11.60 8.52 -6.89
C ARG A 108 12.66 8.54 -5.79
N GLU A 109 13.89 8.07 -6.05
CA GLU A 109 14.97 8.05 -5.06
C GLU A 109 15.18 9.43 -4.44
N ARG A 110 15.45 10.47 -5.25
CA ARG A 110 15.65 11.83 -4.73
C ARG A 110 14.39 12.43 -4.11
N ARG A 111 13.22 12.19 -4.70
CA ARG A 111 11.92 12.70 -4.20
C ARG A 111 11.53 12.12 -2.84
N CYS A 112 11.96 10.90 -2.53
CA CYS A 112 11.73 10.24 -1.25
C CYS A 112 12.89 10.44 -0.25
N THR A 113 14.04 10.96 -0.72
CA THR A 113 15.19 11.26 0.14
C THR A 113 14.93 12.56 0.91
N PRO A 114 15.14 12.60 2.24
CA PRO A 114 15.03 13.80 3.05
C PRO A 114 15.97 14.92 2.58
N ARG A 115 15.56 16.18 2.73
CA ARG A 115 16.38 17.38 2.49
C ARG A 115 17.64 17.42 3.35
N ALA A 116 17.61 16.87 4.57
CA ALA A 116 18.82 16.73 5.41
C ALA A 116 19.94 15.95 4.70
N ILE A 117 19.60 15.11 3.72
CA ILE A 117 20.49 14.17 3.05
C ILE A 117 20.84 14.68 1.65
N PHE A 118 21.93 15.46 1.59
CA PHE A 118 22.71 15.77 0.39
C PHE A 118 21.88 15.96 -0.90
N SER A 119 20.96 16.93 -0.88
CA SER A 119 20.08 17.31 -1.99
C SER A 119 18.83 16.46 -2.22
N GLY A 120 18.35 15.69 -1.25
CA GLY A 120 17.00 15.12 -1.28
C GLY A 120 15.90 16.19 -1.36
N PHE A 121 14.70 15.80 -1.82
CA PHE A 121 13.56 16.73 -1.96
C PHE A 121 12.45 16.53 -0.93
N SER A 122 12.39 15.41 -0.22
CA SER A 122 11.35 15.19 0.80
C SER A 122 9.89 15.36 0.29
N CYS A 123 9.59 15.07 -0.97
CA CYS A 123 8.28 15.39 -1.58
C CYS A 123 7.21 14.29 -1.43
N VAL A 124 7.61 13.03 -1.27
CA VAL A 124 6.64 11.92 -1.27
C VAL A 124 6.17 11.63 0.16
N GLY A 125 5.22 12.45 0.61
CA GLY A 125 4.61 12.35 1.93
C GLY A 125 3.72 11.10 2.12
N VAL A 126 3.66 10.60 3.35
CA VAL A 126 2.74 9.51 3.75
C VAL A 126 1.75 10.04 4.78
N LEU A 127 0.46 9.71 4.61
CA LEU A 127 -0.59 10.17 5.52
C LEU A 127 -0.55 9.44 6.86
N GLN A 128 -0.93 10.11 7.95
CA GLN A 128 -1.03 9.50 9.27
C GLN A 128 -1.97 8.30 9.28
N GLU A 129 -3.05 8.33 8.51
CA GLU A 129 -3.99 7.21 8.41
C GLU A 129 -3.28 5.94 7.91
N ALA A 130 -2.28 6.06 7.04
CA ALA A 130 -1.46 4.93 6.61
C ALA A 130 -0.44 4.49 7.67
N ILE A 131 0.08 5.44 8.45
CA ILE A 131 0.96 5.17 9.58
C ILE A 131 0.24 4.33 10.64
N ASP A 132 -1.02 4.64 10.93
CA ASP A 132 -1.82 3.92 11.92
C ASP A 132 -2.18 2.50 11.48
N ASP A 133 -2.31 2.24 10.16
CA ASP A 133 -2.63 0.88 9.70
C ASP A 133 -1.49 -0.11 9.88
N PHE A 134 -0.22 0.34 9.93
CA PHE A 134 0.87 -0.59 10.17
C PHE A 134 0.71 -1.24 11.55
N LEU A 135 0.85 -2.56 11.62
CA LEU A 135 0.68 -3.31 12.85
C LEU A 135 1.84 -3.06 13.81
N MET A 136 1.63 -3.46 15.06
CA MET A 136 2.69 -3.64 16.03
C MET A 136 3.46 -4.94 15.76
N SER A 137 4.61 -5.12 16.39
CA SER A 137 5.47 -6.30 16.27
C SER A 137 4.82 -7.60 16.74
N ASP A 138 3.78 -7.50 17.59
CA ASP A 138 2.92 -8.62 17.98
C ASP A 138 1.82 -8.95 16.94
N GLY A 139 1.81 -8.24 15.80
CA GLY A 139 0.87 -8.45 14.71
C GLY A 139 -0.54 -7.90 14.94
N LYS A 140 -0.75 -7.12 16.01
CA LYS A 140 -2.03 -6.45 16.36
C LYS A 140 -2.02 -4.98 15.94
N SER A 141 -3.20 -4.35 15.87
CA SER A 141 -3.30 -2.92 15.57
C SER A 141 -2.79 -2.05 16.73
N ILE A 142 -2.62 -0.74 16.50
CA ILE A 142 -2.19 0.20 17.54
C ILE A 142 -3.24 0.36 18.65
N GLU A 143 -4.52 0.10 18.36
CA GLU A 143 -5.62 0.12 19.31
C GLU A 143 -5.70 -1.17 20.15
N GLU A 144 -5.28 -2.30 19.58
CA GLU A 144 -5.35 -3.61 20.21
C GLU A 144 -4.08 -3.97 21.01
N SER A 145 -2.92 -3.42 20.62
CA SER A 145 -1.64 -3.78 21.19
C SER A 145 -1.26 -2.91 22.39
N GLY A 146 -0.91 -3.56 23.50
CA GLY A 146 -0.33 -2.86 24.67
C GLY A 146 1.09 -2.34 24.45
N LEU A 147 1.71 -2.60 23.28
CA LEU A 147 3.04 -2.10 22.93
C LEU A 147 3.01 -0.66 22.41
N TYR A 148 1.85 -0.18 21.97
CA TYR A 148 1.70 1.15 21.38
C TYR A 148 1.68 2.24 22.46
N LYS A 149 2.41 3.33 22.20
CA LYS A 149 2.43 4.52 23.05
C LYS A 149 2.42 5.75 22.16
N GLU A 150 1.34 6.51 22.20
CA GLU A 150 1.19 7.73 21.40
C GLU A 150 2.25 8.78 21.78
N GLU A 151 2.49 8.98 23.07
CA GLU A 151 3.32 10.06 23.59
C GLU A 151 4.71 9.61 24.08
N GLY A 152 5.57 10.61 24.27
CA GLY A 152 6.91 10.46 24.82
C GLY A 152 7.97 10.15 23.78
N ILE A 153 9.20 10.52 24.13
CA ILE A 153 10.39 10.35 23.29
C ILE A 153 11.35 9.47 24.09
N GLY A 154 11.87 8.40 23.48
CA GLY A 154 12.87 7.59 24.16
C GLY A 154 14.24 8.27 24.22
N GLU A 155 15.15 7.70 25.00
CA GLU A 155 16.53 8.19 25.16
C GLU A 155 17.30 8.23 23.82
N ASP A 156 16.90 7.40 22.87
CA ASP A 156 17.39 7.40 21.48
C ASP A 156 16.89 8.58 20.64
N GLY A 157 16.04 9.46 21.18
CA GLY A 157 15.45 10.59 20.49
C GLY A 157 14.39 10.19 19.45
N ILE A 158 13.85 8.97 19.56
CA ILE A 158 12.79 8.45 18.70
C ILE A 158 11.45 8.51 19.46
N PRO A 159 10.41 9.14 18.88
CA PRO A 159 9.04 9.09 19.39
C PRO A 159 8.55 7.67 19.64
N ASN A 160 7.89 7.44 20.77
CA ASN A 160 7.44 6.11 21.16
C ASN A 160 6.39 5.53 20.20
N MET A 161 5.60 6.35 19.52
CA MET A 161 4.61 5.93 18.51
C MET A 161 5.22 5.19 17.30
N TYR A 162 6.53 5.33 17.09
CA TYR A 162 7.27 4.64 16.02
C TYR A 162 8.01 3.40 16.51
N LYS A 163 7.91 3.05 17.80
CA LYS A 163 8.58 1.90 18.39
C LYS A 163 7.70 0.66 18.35
N ASN A 164 8.35 -0.51 18.39
CA ASN A 164 7.72 -1.82 18.43
C ASN A 164 6.71 -2.07 17.29
N ARG A 165 6.88 -1.40 16.15
CA ARG A 165 6.06 -1.59 14.95
C ARG A 165 6.48 -2.87 14.22
N GLU A 166 5.66 -3.34 13.29
CA GLU A 166 6.04 -4.46 12.43
C GLU A 166 7.23 -4.11 11.49
N PRO A 167 7.99 -5.11 11.00
CA PRO A 167 9.15 -4.87 10.13
C PRO A 167 8.84 -4.04 8.87
N ARG A 168 7.64 -4.18 8.29
CA ARG A 168 7.22 -3.40 7.10
C ARG A 168 7.17 -1.89 7.37
N PHE A 169 6.75 -1.44 8.56
CA PHE A 169 6.77 -0.03 8.92
C PHE A 169 8.18 0.58 8.75
N TYR A 170 9.20 -0.10 9.27
CA TYR A 170 10.59 0.37 9.21
C TYR A 170 11.19 0.32 7.80
N GLN A 171 10.66 -0.55 6.94
CA GLN A 171 11.05 -0.70 5.53
C GLN A 171 10.32 0.27 4.61
N ASP A 172 9.15 0.75 5.04
CA ASP A 172 8.24 1.51 4.19
C ASP A 172 8.18 3.00 4.53
N ILE A 173 8.55 3.39 5.76
CA ILE A 173 8.38 4.75 6.29
C ILE A 173 9.70 5.39 6.72
N THR A 174 9.85 6.68 6.41
CA THR A 174 10.75 7.63 7.08
C THR A 174 9.92 8.47 8.03
N TYR A 175 10.34 8.52 9.30
CA TYR A 175 9.67 9.18 10.42
C TYR A 175 10.70 10.00 11.23
N SER A 176 10.24 10.96 12.03
CA SER A 176 11.11 11.76 12.90
C SER A 176 11.92 10.86 13.86
N GLY A 177 13.23 11.03 13.87
CA GLY A 177 14.18 10.21 14.64
C GLY A 177 14.82 9.07 13.85
N LYS A 178 14.35 8.72 12.64
CA LYS A 178 14.98 7.71 11.79
C LYS A 178 16.40 8.14 11.39
N VAL A 179 17.37 7.26 11.56
CA VAL A 179 18.73 7.44 11.03
C VAL A 179 18.74 7.07 9.56
N TRP A 180 19.27 7.95 8.71
CA TRP A 180 19.36 7.68 7.28
C TRP A 180 20.56 6.79 6.94
N GLN A 181 20.36 5.82 6.05
CA GLN A 181 21.40 4.89 5.61
C GLN A 181 22.71 5.57 5.21
N LYS A 182 23.85 4.91 5.48
CA LYS A 182 25.20 5.39 5.15
C LYS A 182 25.56 6.76 5.76
N THR A 183 24.81 7.21 6.77
CA THR A 183 25.06 8.44 7.51
C THR A 183 24.75 8.22 9.00
N ASP A 184 25.08 9.19 9.83
CA ASP A 184 24.69 9.33 11.24
C ASP A 184 23.54 10.34 11.43
N LYS A 185 22.99 10.89 10.33
CA LYS A 185 21.96 11.93 10.37
C LYS A 185 20.61 11.34 10.76
N LYS A 186 20.02 11.91 11.81
CA LYS A 186 18.61 11.72 12.16
C LYS A 186 17.73 12.70 11.41
N ILE A 187 16.61 12.21 10.90
CA ILE A 187 15.64 13.01 10.15
C ILE A 187 14.60 13.57 11.12
N TYR A 188 14.27 14.85 11.00
CA TYR A 188 13.25 15.50 11.81
C TYR A 188 12.52 16.55 10.97
N PHE A 189 11.19 16.58 11.12
CA PHE A 189 10.31 17.37 10.26
C PHE A 189 9.73 18.63 10.95
N TYR A 190 10.02 18.85 12.24
CA TYR A 190 9.52 20.02 12.96
C TYR A 190 10.30 21.29 12.62
N LYS A 191 9.73 22.46 12.93
CA LYS A 191 10.25 23.76 12.53
C LYS A 191 11.71 23.97 12.95
N GLY A 192 12.53 24.44 12.01
CA GLY A 192 13.95 24.68 12.24
C GLY A 192 14.85 23.48 11.97
N MET A 193 14.26 22.29 11.75
CA MET A 193 15.01 21.12 11.29
C MET A 193 15.15 21.10 9.76
N PRO A 194 16.14 20.37 9.21
CA PRO A 194 16.42 20.42 7.77
C PRO A 194 15.27 19.94 6.87
N ASP A 195 14.33 19.14 7.39
CA ASP A 195 13.17 18.60 6.68
C ASP A 195 11.85 19.28 7.11
N ASP A 196 11.94 20.47 7.70
CA ASP A 196 10.78 21.27 8.09
C ASP A 196 9.92 21.78 6.92
N ASN A 197 8.94 22.63 7.21
CA ASN A 197 8.05 23.22 6.22
C ASN A 197 8.52 24.57 5.63
N SER A 198 9.80 24.93 5.78
CA SER A 198 10.35 26.22 5.30
C SER A 198 10.61 26.27 3.79
N LYS A 199 10.47 25.15 3.08
CA LYS A 199 10.69 25.00 1.64
C LYS A 199 9.51 24.31 0.98
N ALA A 200 9.29 24.58 -0.31
CA ALA A 200 8.22 23.93 -1.08
C ALA A 200 8.44 22.41 -1.20
N ASP A 201 9.71 22.00 -1.32
CA ASP A 201 10.13 20.60 -1.31
C ASP A 201 10.09 20.06 0.13
N MET A 202 8.91 19.62 0.57
CA MET A 202 8.67 19.16 1.94
C MET A 202 7.61 18.07 2.03
N SER A 203 7.62 17.35 3.16
CA SER A 203 6.49 16.53 3.55
C SER A 203 5.45 17.40 4.24
N TYR A 204 4.20 17.33 3.81
CA TYR A 204 3.09 18.02 4.49
C TYR A 204 2.66 17.30 5.78
N SER A 205 2.99 16.01 5.91
CA SER A 205 2.49 15.15 6.98
C SER A 205 3.54 14.78 8.03
N GLY A 206 4.81 15.14 7.84
CA GLY A 206 5.91 14.74 8.72
C GLY A 206 6.37 13.29 8.54
N TYR A 207 6.01 12.65 7.42
CA TYR A 207 6.47 11.31 7.03
C TYR A 207 6.89 11.28 5.57
N LEU A 208 7.84 10.41 5.21
CA LEU A 208 8.18 10.13 3.81
C LEU A 208 8.09 8.66 3.47
N LEU A 209 7.76 8.38 2.22
CA LEU A 209 7.82 7.04 1.66
C LEU A 209 9.28 6.56 1.62
N TYR A 210 9.56 5.43 2.25
CA TYR A 210 10.86 4.75 2.25
C TYR A 210 10.84 3.42 1.50
N LYS A 211 9.65 2.83 1.29
CA LYS A 211 9.49 1.51 0.65
C LYS A 211 10.30 1.41 -0.62
N GLY A 212 11.15 0.38 -0.73
CA GLY A 212 11.95 0.16 -1.94
C GLY A 212 12.91 1.30 -2.28
N MET A 213 13.29 2.18 -1.35
CA MET A 213 14.48 3.02 -1.48
C MET A 213 15.72 2.13 -1.50
N ASN A 214 16.76 2.51 -2.24
CA ASN A 214 18.01 1.75 -2.23
C ASN A 214 18.98 2.32 -1.18
N ARG A 215 19.43 1.45 -0.26
CA ARG A 215 20.30 1.86 0.86
C ARG A 215 21.74 2.12 0.45
N ASP A 216 22.12 1.72 -0.76
CA ASP A 216 23.47 1.93 -1.27
C ASP A 216 23.66 3.32 -1.89
N LEU A 217 22.57 4.03 -2.19
CA LEU A 217 22.61 5.31 -2.88
C LEU A 217 22.81 6.47 -1.91
N LEU A 218 23.77 7.33 -2.21
CA LEU A 218 24.01 8.57 -1.48
C LEU A 218 24.66 9.60 -2.41
N ASN A 219 24.13 10.82 -2.44
CA ASN A 219 24.67 11.90 -3.27
C ASN A 219 25.85 12.59 -2.58
N GLN A 220 26.83 11.82 -2.13
CA GLN A 220 28.01 12.30 -1.41
C GLN A 220 29.24 11.47 -1.75
N GLY A 221 30.38 12.13 -2.01
CA GLY A 221 31.66 11.49 -2.27
C GLY A 221 31.58 10.47 -3.41
N ASN A 222 32.19 9.29 -3.22
CA ASN A 222 32.24 8.22 -4.22
C ASN A 222 31.10 7.20 -4.12
N ASN A 223 30.09 7.43 -3.27
CA ASN A 223 28.95 6.53 -3.16
C ASN A 223 28.20 6.39 -4.51
N PRO A 224 27.55 5.26 -4.80
CA PRO A 224 26.65 5.16 -5.96
C PRO A 224 25.52 6.20 -5.89
N LYS A 225 25.13 6.78 -7.04
CA LYS A 225 24.04 7.78 -7.12
C LYS A 225 22.79 7.25 -7.81
N SER A 226 22.90 6.13 -8.51
CA SER A 226 21.77 5.43 -9.11
C SER A 226 22.05 3.94 -9.15
N LYS A 227 20.98 3.15 -9.18
CA LYS A 227 21.03 1.70 -9.41
C LYS A 227 19.80 1.31 -10.19
N TYR A 228 19.98 0.61 -11.30
CA TYR A 228 18.85 0.06 -12.04
C TYR A 228 18.15 -1.00 -11.18
N ARG A 229 16.83 -0.88 -11.10
CA ARG A 229 15.93 -1.84 -10.46
C ARG A 229 14.69 -1.97 -11.32
N ALA A 230 14.16 -3.17 -11.51
CA ALA A 230 12.90 -3.36 -12.23
C ALA A 230 11.72 -2.81 -11.41
N GLY A 231 10.71 -2.26 -12.10
CA GLY A 231 9.44 -1.88 -11.47
C GLY A 231 8.54 -3.10 -11.34
N MET A 232 8.05 -3.39 -10.14
CA MET A 232 7.11 -4.50 -9.90
C MET A 232 5.72 -4.10 -10.39
N LEU A 233 5.15 -4.87 -11.33
CA LEU A 233 3.75 -4.70 -11.75
C LEU A 233 2.87 -5.70 -11.03
N PHE A 234 3.25 -6.98 -11.07
CA PHE A 234 2.57 -8.09 -10.40
C PHE A 234 3.58 -8.93 -9.62
N ARG A 235 3.21 -9.29 -8.39
CA ARG A 235 3.99 -10.20 -7.54
C ARG A 235 3.09 -11.14 -6.78
N LEU A 236 3.63 -12.28 -6.37
CA LEU A 236 2.87 -13.42 -5.84
C LEU A 236 1.99 -13.07 -4.64
N ALA A 237 2.44 -12.21 -3.71
CA ALA A 237 1.66 -11.87 -2.52
C ALA A 237 0.31 -11.20 -2.87
N ASP A 238 0.24 -10.38 -3.92
CA ASP A 238 -1.04 -9.79 -4.37
C ASP A 238 -2.03 -10.91 -4.74
N PHE A 239 -1.58 -11.93 -5.46
CA PHE A 239 -2.42 -13.05 -5.87
C PHE A 239 -2.77 -13.99 -4.73
N TYR A 240 -1.92 -14.16 -3.73
CA TYR A 240 -2.27 -14.87 -2.50
C TYR A 240 -3.43 -14.19 -1.79
N LEU A 241 -3.38 -12.86 -1.65
CA LEU A 241 -4.42 -12.09 -0.99
C LEU A 241 -5.70 -11.98 -1.84
N LEU A 242 -5.60 -11.84 -3.16
CA LEU A 242 -6.77 -11.91 -4.07
C LEU A 242 -7.43 -13.29 -4.02
N TYR A 243 -6.64 -14.36 -3.89
CA TYR A 243 -7.14 -15.72 -3.79
C TYR A 243 -7.83 -15.98 -2.45
N ALA A 244 -7.27 -15.50 -1.34
CA ALA A 244 -7.93 -15.50 -0.04
C ALA A 244 -9.26 -14.72 -0.10
N GLU A 245 -9.28 -13.54 -0.73
CA GLU A 245 -10.51 -12.73 -0.91
C GLU A 245 -11.59 -13.50 -1.69
N ALA A 246 -11.23 -14.06 -2.86
CA ALA A 246 -12.18 -14.81 -3.67
C ALA A 246 -12.69 -16.08 -2.98
N LEU A 247 -11.82 -16.79 -2.25
CA LEU A 247 -12.23 -17.91 -1.41
C LEU A 247 -13.20 -17.46 -0.33
N ASN A 248 -12.93 -16.35 0.35
CA ASN A 248 -13.81 -15.85 1.40
C ASN A 248 -15.22 -15.49 0.87
N HIS A 249 -15.33 -15.04 -0.38
CA HIS A 249 -16.64 -14.81 -1.01
C HIS A 249 -17.39 -16.10 -1.38
N VAL A 250 -16.67 -17.17 -1.78
CA VAL A 250 -17.28 -18.41 -2.30
C VAL A 250 -17.47 -19.48 -1.22
N ASN A 251 -16.48 -19.65 -0.35
CA ASN A 251 -16.42 -20.65 0.71
C ASN A 251 -15.61 -20.12 1.91
N PRO A 252 -16.23 -19.34 2.83
CA PRO A 252 -15.55 -18.77 4.00
C PRO A 252 -14.87 -19.78 4.92
N GLY A 253 -15.30 -21.05 4.91
CA GLY A 253 -14.73 -22.12 5.73
C GLY A 253 -13.47 -22.77 5.14
N ASP A 254 -12.99 -22.32 3.99
CA ASP A 254 -11.78 -22.86 3.37
C ASP A 254 -10.52 -22.42 4.13
N ALA A 255 -9.80 -23.39 4.72
CA ALA A 255 -8.57 -23.13 5.48
C ALA A 255 -7.50 -22.38 4.67
N ARG A 256 -7.54 -22.44 3.34
CA ARG A 256 -6.58 -21.74 2.48
C ARG A 256 -6.67 -20.22 2.61
N ILE A 257 -7.81 -19.66 3.03
CA ILE A 257 -7.97 -18.22 3.24
C ILE A 257 -6.91 -17.72 4.21
N ILE A 258 -6.87 -18.31 5.41
CA ILE A 258 -5.91 -17.94 6.44
C ILE A 258 -4.49 -18.40 6.09
N GLN A 259 -4.32 -19.56 5.46
CA GLN A 259 -2.98 -20.03 5.05
C GLN A 259 -2.27 -19.05 4.10
N TYR A 260 -2.97 -18.45 3.13
CA TYR A 260 -2.36 -17.51 2.19
C TYR A 260 -2.10 -16.14 2.82
N VAL A 261 -2.96 -15.67 3.72
CA VAL A 261 -2.70 -14.46 4.52
C VAL A 261 -1.49 -14.69 5.43
N ASP A 262 -1.45 -15.82 6.15
CA ASP A 262 -0.37 -16.19 7.05
C ASP A 262 0.96 -16.42 6.33
N SER A 263 0.95 -16.84 5.07
CA SER A 263 2.17 -16.94 4.26
C SER A 263 2.83 -15.57 4.07
N VAL A 264 2.03 -14.52 3.85
CA VAL A 264 2.50 -13.13 3.74
C VAL A 264 3.02 -12.64 5.09
N ARG A 265 2.26 -12.88 6.17
CA ARG A 265 2.63 -12.49 7.54
C ARG A 265 3.91 -13.16 8.04
N TYR A 266 4.06 -14.45 7.77
CA TYR A 266 5.26 -15.21 8.07
C TYR A 266 6.49 -14.59 7.40
N ARG A 267 6.40 -14.27 6.10
CA ARG A 267 7.49 -13.57 5.38
C ARG A 267 7.79 -12.22 6.01
N ALA A 268 6.75 -11.47 6.37
CA ALA A 268 6.88 -10.15 6.97
C ALA A 268 7.42 -10.18 8.41
N GLY A 269 7.55 -11.36 9.02
CA GLY A 269 8.13 -11.53 10.35
C GLY A 269 7.18 -11.14 11.48
N ILE A 270 5.87 -11.31 11.30
CA ILE A 270 4.86 -11.04 12.33
C ILE A 270 4.04 -12.30 12.68
N PRO A 271 3.43 -12.36 13.87
CA PRO A 271 2.60 -13.49 14.28
C PRO A 271 1.46 -13.81 13.31
N LEU A 272 1.16 -15.10 13.17
CA LEU A 272 0.17 -15.62 12.23
C LEU A 272 -1.24 -15.41 12.78
N LEU A 273 -2.20 -15.07 11.91
CA LEU A 273 -3.59 -14.83 12.33
C LEU A 273 -4.23 -16.05 12.96
N LYS A 274 -3.90 -17.26 12.47
CA LYS A 274 -4.39 -18.49 13.10
C LYS A 274 -4.02 -18.60 14.59
N ASP A 275 -2.92 -17.98 15.00
CA ASP A 275 -2.40 -18.05 16.37
C ASP A 275 -2.92 -16.88 17.22
N ILE A 276 -2.96 -15.66 16.65
CA ILE A 276 -3.31 -14.44 17.42
C ILE A 276 -4.77 -14.01 17.30
N LYS A 277 -5.50 -14.49 16.29
CA LYS A 277 -6.91 -14.18 16.01
C LYS A 277 -7.68 -15.41 15.51
N PRO A 278 -7.66 -16.57 16.22
CA PRO A 278 -8.35 -17.79 15.78
C PRO A 278 -9.87 -17.62 15.61
N GLU A 279 -10.47 -16.63 16.27
CA GLU A 279 -11.90 -16.32 16.20
C GLU A 279 -12.37 -15.83 14.83
N ILE A 280 -11.46 -15.36 13.97
CA ILE A 280 -11.85 -14.91 12.62
C ILE A 280 -12.05 -16.09 11.66
N ILE A 281 -11.49 -17.26 11.95
CA ILE A 281 -11.47 -18.40 11.01
C ILE A 281 -12.91 -18.87 10.74
N GLY A 282 -13.31 -18.87 9.46
CA GLY A 282 -14.66 -19.21 9.03
C GLY A 282 -15.68 -18.07 9.13
N ASN A 283 -15.35 -16.96 9.80
CA ASN A 283 -16.19 -15.78 9.85
C ASN A 283 -15.91 -14.86 8.65
N ARG A 284 -16.82 -14.87 7.67
CA ARG A 284 -16.63 -14.16 6.40
C ARG A 284 -16.28 -12.68 6.57
N GLU A 285 -17.02 -11.97 7.42
CA GLU A 285 -16.87 -10.53 7.60
C GLU A 285 -15.55 -10.18 8.32
N LEU A 286 -15.14 -10.96 9.33
CA LEU A 286 -13.87 -10.75 10.03
C LEU A 286 -12.67 -11.14 9.15
N GLN A 287 -12.76 -12.24 8.39
CA GLN A 287 -11.74 -12.60 7.40
C GLN A 287 -11.60 -11.52 6.33
N GLU A 288 -12.70 -10.96 5.84
CA GLU A 288 -12.66 -9.88 4.86
C GLU A 288 -11.91 -8.66 5.39
N LYS A 289 -12.19 -8.23 6.63
CA LYS A 289 -11.45 -7.12 7.26
C LYS A 289 -9.95 -7.43 7.35
N ALA A 290 -9.58 -8.63 7.80
CA ALA A 290 -8.18 -9.03 7.91
C ALA A 290 -7.48 -9.07 6.53
N ILE A 291 -8.14 -9.60 5.50
CA ILE A 291 -7.61 -9.66 4.12
C ILE A 291 -7.41 -8.24 3.58
N ARG A 292 -8.42 -7.36 3.71
CA ARG A 292 -8.32 -5.97 3.24
C ARG A 292 -7.21 -5.20 3.94
N HIS A 293 -7.03 -5.42 5.25
CA HIS A 293 -5.97 -4.79 6.03
C HIS A 293 -4.58 -5.30 5.63
N GLU A 294 -4.41 -6.62 5.51
CA GLU A 294 -3.14 -7.21 5.07
C GLU A 294 -2.78 -6.74 3.65
N ARG A 295 -3.76 -6.64 2.73
CA ARG A 295 -3.57 -6.05 1.40
C ARG A 295 -3.08 -4.61 1.45
N ARG A 296 -3.65 -3.79 2.35
CA ARG A 296 -3.29 -2.38 2.49
C ARG A 296 -1.83 -2.20 2.90
N ILE A 297 -1.37 -2.99 3.87
CA ILE A 297 0.00 -2.94 4.38
C ILE A 297 0.97 -3.57 3.39
N GLU A 298 0.71 -4.80 2.97
CA GLU A 298 1.62 -5.55 2.12
C GLU A 298 1.88 -4.82 0.80
N LEU A 299 0.82 -4.28 0.19
CA LEU A 299 0.86 -3.60 -1.11
C LEU A 299 0.91 -2.07 -0.97
N PHE A 300 1.28 -1.57 0.22
CA PHE A 300 1.42 -0.14 0.49
C PHE A 300 2.34 0.51 -0.54
N ALA A 301 1.92 1.63 -1.12
CA ALA A 301 2.63 2.36 -2.18
C ALA A 301 2.97 1.58 -3.47
N GLU A 302 2.29 0.47 -3.75
CA GLU A 302 2.45 -0.34 -4.98
C GLU A 302 1.29 -0.17 -5.99
N GLY A 303 0.59 0.96 -5.90
CA GLY A 303 -0.48 1.32 -6.84
C GLY A 303 -1.80 0.57 -6.66
N GLN A 304 -1.96 -0.22 -5.59
CA GLN A 304 -3.17 -1.04 -5.37
C GLN A 304 -4.30 -0.28 -4.68
N ARG A 305 -3.97 0.52 -3.66
CA ARG A 305 -4.96 1.18 -2.79
C ARG A 305 -6.00 1.98 -3.58
N TYR A 306 -5.58 2.70 -4.62
CA TYR A 306 -6.48 3.47 -5.49
C TYR A 306 -7.60 2.63 -6.09
N PHE A 307 -7.27 1.42 -6.56
CA PHE A 307 -8.22 0.51 -7.18
C PHE A 307 -8.98 -0.32 -6.16
N ASP A 308 -8.33 -0.76 -5.09
CA ASP A 308 -8.95 -1.60 -4.05
C ASP A 308 -10.14 -0.88 -3.39
N VAL A 309 -9.98 0.37 -2.93
CA VAL A 309 -11.09 1.13 -2.32
C VAL A 309 -12.23 1.41 -3.31
N ARG A 310 -11.91 1.55 -4.60
CA ARG A 310 -12.91 1.79 -5.65
C ARG A 310 -13.68 0.55 -5.99
N ARG A 311 -12.99 -0.58 -6.25
CA ARG A 311 -13.64 -1.83 -6.62
C ARG A 311 -14.52 -2.36 -5.48
N TRP A 312 -14.10 -2.15 -4.24
CA TRP A 312 -14.89 -2.47 -3.05
C TRP A 312 -16.05 -1.50 -2.78
N MET A 313 -16.15 -0.37 -3.51
CA MET A 313 -17.13 0.69 -3.26
C MET A 313 -17.10 1.24 -1.83
N CYS A 314 -15.91 1.29 -1.22
CA CYS A 314 -15.72 1.71 0.17
C CYS A 314 -14.96 3.03 0.31
N ALA A 315 -14.77 3.78 -0.78
CA ALA A 315 -13.99 5.03 -0.79
C ALA A 315 -14.65 6.20 -0.02
N GLU A 316 -15.87 5.99 0.48
CA GLU A 316 -16.62 6.92 1.35
C GLU A 316 -16.70 6.41 2.80
N GLU A 317 -16.30 5.16 3.06
CA GLU A 317 -16.41 4.53 4.38
C GLU A 317 -15.27 4.98 5.31
N GLU A 318 -15.56 5.16 6.59
CA GLU A 318 -14.52 5.49 7.58
C GLU A 318 -13.41 4.42 7.60
N GLY A 319 -12.15 4.85 7.76
CA GLY A 319 -10.97 3.99 7.58
C GLY A 319 -10.58 3.72 6.11
N TYR A 320 -11.48 3.93 5.14
CA TYR A 320 -11.22 3.79 3.71
C TYR A 320 -11.39 5.07 2.90
N LYS A 321 -11.97 6.10 3.51
CA LYS A 321 -12.36 7.35 2.87
C LYS A 321 -11.23 7.96 2.05
N GLN A 322 -11.57 8.43 0.86
CA GLN A 322 -10.65 9.11 -0.06
C GLN A 322 -10.89 10.62 -0.10
N GLY A 323 -11.83 11.11 0.71
CA GLY A 323 -12.13 12.52 0.94
C GLY A 323 -12.24 12.82 2.44
N GLY A 324 -12.37 14.10 2.77
CA GLY A 324 -12.34 14.61 4.14
C GLY A 324 -10.94 15.11 4.55
N PRO A 325 -10.79 15.53 5.82
CA PRO A 325 -9.50 15.95 6.35
C PRO A 325 -8.53 14.76 6.35
N VAL A 326 -7.30 15.01 5.89
CA VAL A 326 -6.18 14.07 5.97
C VAL A 326 -5.14 14.60 6.95
N HIS A 327 -4.49 13.68 7.67
CA HIS A 327 -3.69 14.03 8.84
C HIS A 327 -2.21 13.71 8.67
N GLY A 328 -1.41 14.45 9.41
CA GLY A 328 0.00 14.24 9.67
C GLY A 328 0.34 14.69 11.09
N MET A 329 1.62 14.95 11.30
CA MET A 329 2.16 15.56 12.52
C MET A 329 2.18 17.10 12.39
N ASP A 330 2.33 17.83 13.50
CA ASP A 330 2.38 19.30 13.49
C ASP A 330 3.74 19.81 13.03
N MET A 331 3.86 20.05 11.72
CA MET A 331 5.05 20.60 11.09
C MET A 331 5.41 22.02 11.56
N ASN A 332 4.50 22.75 12.23
CA ASN A 332 4.75 24.09 12.74
C ASN A 332 5.33 24.11 14.16
N ALA A 333 5.33 22.97 14.84
CA ALA A 333 5.90 22.84 16.17
C ALA A 333 7.39 23.18 16.19
N THR A 334 7.84 23.82 17.27
CA THR A 334 9.23 24.27 17.46
C THR A 334 10.14 23.22 18.08
N ASP A 335 9.58 22.11 18.51
CA ASP A 335 10.27 20.98 19.12
C ASP A 335 9.62 19.65 18.72
N LEU A 336 10.28 18.55 19.07
CA LEU A 336 9.84 17.20 18.73
C LEU A 336 8.58 16.78 19.50
N GLU A 337 8.35 17.33 20.70
CA GLU A 337 7.18 16.97 21.50
C GLU A 337 5.90 17.57 20.90
N GLY A 338 5.91 18.86 20.59
CA GLY A 338 4.82 19.53 19.88
C GLY A 338 4.56 18.93 18.50
N PHE A 339 5.60 18.45 17.81
CA PHE A 339 5.48 17.82 16.50
C PHE A 339 4.58 16.58 16.53
N MET A 340 4.64 15.76 17.59
CA MET A 340 3.86 14.53 17.71
C MET A 340 2.34 14.77 17.73
N LYS A 341 1.88 16.02 17.78
CA LYS A 341 0.47 16.37 17.70
C LYS A 341 -0.10 16.08 16.31
N ARG A 342 -1.09 15.19 16.25
CA ARG A 342 -1.89 14.93 15.05
C ARG A 342 -2.58 16.21 14.57
N THR A 343 -2.33 16.56 13.31
CA THR A 343 -2.81 17.79 12.69
C THR A 343 -3.34 17.50 11.30
N ALA A 344 -4.58 17.93 11.03
CA ALA A 344 -5.10 17.95 9.67
C ALA A 344 -4.39 19.05 8.88
N PHE A 345 -3.81 18.71 7.72
CA PHE A 345 -3.06 19.67 6.91
C PHE A 345 -3.73 19.96 5.55
N GLU A 346 -4.69 19.13 5.14
CA GLU A 346 -5.43 19.26 3.88
C GLU A 346 -6.82 18.63 4.06
N THR A 347 -7.83 19.16 3.37
CA THR A 347 -9.14 18.52 3.21
C THR A 347 -9.34 18.15 1.76
N ARG A 348 -9.51 16.85 1.47
CA ARG A 348 -9.70 16.32 0.12
C ARG A 348 -11.16 16.13 -0.21
N ILE A 349 -11.48 16.19 -1.50
CA ILE A 349 -12.84 15.93 -2.00
C ILE A 349 -12.86 14.54 -2.62
N PHE A 350 -13.83 13.74 -2.19
CA PHE A 350 -14.25 12.54 -2.89
C PHE A 350 -15.75 12.58 -3.07
N GLU A 351 -16.19 12.50 -4.32
CA GLU A 351 -17.60 12.43 -4.69
C GLU A 351 -17.85 11.09 -5.35
N LYS A 352 -19.07 10.58 -5.25
CA LYS A 352 -19.43 9.26 -5.79
C LYS A 352 -19.09 9.10 -7.28
N ARG A 353 -19.19 10.15 -8.10
CA ARG A 353 -18.76 10.13 -9.52
C ARG A 353 -17.28 9.77 -9.71
N MET A 354 -16.42 9.99 -8.71
CA MET A 354 -14.97 9.72 -8.74
C MET A 354 -14.60 8.24 -8.56
N TYR A 355 -15.59 7.34 -8.39
CA TYR A 355 -15.36 5.90 -8.58
C TYR A 355 -14.92 5.57 -10.01
N LEU A 356 -15.35 6.37 -10.99
CA LEU A 356 -14.96 6.26 -12.40
C LEU A 356 -14.32 7.58 -12.87
N TYR A 357 -13.33 7.49 -13.77
CA TYR A 357 -12.79 8.69 -14.42
C TYR A 357 -13.79 9.27 -15.42
N PRO A 358 -13.87 10.60 -15.60
CA PRO A 358 -14.61 11.15 -16.73
C PRO A 358 -13.98 10.67 -18.04
N ILE A 359 -14.83 10.34 -19.00
CA ILE A 359 -14.41 10.18 -20.39
C ILE A 359 -14.05 11.58 -20.90
N PRO A 360 -12.88 11.79 -21.54
CA PRO A 360 -12.50 13.10 -22.02
C PRO A 360 -13.58 13.70 -22.93
N LEU A 361 -13.93 14.98 -22.72
CA LEU A 361 -15.00 15.65 -23.45
C LEU A 361 -14.81 15.58 -24.97
N ALA A 362 -13.57 15.73 -25.43
CA ALA A 362 -13.23 15.60 -26.84
C ALA A 362 -13.54 14.21 -27.43
N GLU A 363 -13.52 13.13 -26.62
CA GLU A 363 -13.94 11.80 -27.07
C GLU A 363 -15.47 11.69 -27.12
N ILE A 364 -16.18 12.21 -26.11
CA ILE A 364 -17.65 12.24 -26.10
C ILE A 364 -18.19 12.98 -27.33
N GLN A 365 -17.58 14.10 -27.71
CA GLN A 365 -18.02 14.91 -28.85
C GLN A 365 -17.79 14.24 -30.21
N LYS A 366 -16.88 13.26 -30.32
CA LYS A 366 -16.63 12.53 -31.57
C LYS A 366 -17.73 11.53 -31.92
N SER A 367 -18.50 11.05 -30.93
CA SER A 367 -19.43 9.96 -31.15
C SER A 367 -20.70 10.10 -30.34
N LYS A 368 -21.83 10.17 -31.05
CA LYS A 368 -23.17 10.04 -30.46
C LYS A 368 -23.46 8.65 -29.88
N LYS A 369 -22.52 7.70 -29.91
CA LYS A 369 -22.66 6.38 -29.25
C LYS A 369 -21.99 6.32 -27.88
N LEU A 370 -21.10 7.27 -27.58
CA LEU A 370 -20.46 7.34 -26.28
C LEU A 370 -21.37 8.12 -25.33
N VAL A 371 -21.60 7.54 -24.15
CA VAL A 371 -22.26 8.21 -23.03
C VAL A 371 -21.24 8.40 -21.92
N GLN A 372 -21.36 9.50 -21.19
CA GLN A 372 -20.45 9.83 -20.11
C GLN A 372 -20.64 8.88 -18.91
N ASN A 373 -19.60 8.72 -18.10
CA ASN A 373 -19.71 8.03 -16.82
C ASN A 373 -20.65 8.78 -15.86
N PRO A 374 -21.31 8.10 -14.91
CA PRO A 374 -22.33 8.72 -14.08
C PRO A 374 -21.81 9.94 -13.28
N GLY A 375 -22.53 11.05 -13.38
CA GLY A 375 -22.25 12.29 -12.65
C GLY A 375 -21.18 13.21 -13.26
N TRP A 376 -20.60 12.86 -14.41
CA TRP A 376 -19.62 13.66 -15.14
C TRP A 376 -20.18 14.41 -16.34
#